data_AF-A0A519W8X7-F1
#
_entry.id   AF-A0A519W8X7-F1
#
_cell.length_a   1.000
_cell.length_b   1.000
_cell.length_c   1.000
_cell.angle_alpha   90.00
_cell.angle_beta   90.00
_cell.angle_gamma   90.00
#
_symmetry.space_group_name_H-M   'P 1'
#
loop_
_entity.id
_entity.type
_entity.pdbx_description
1 polymer ?
#
loop_
_entity_poly.entity_id
_entity_poly.type
_entity_poly.pdbx_seq_one_letter_code
_entity_poly.pdbx_strand_id
1 'polypeptide(L)'
;MKDFSIKKILILVTILAVPGFLYYLLQDKGKNRYRPLPFFGPKVVAKTFHSVRGKKIPDTIYHQVADFKLLDQKGEQVSWDTYKGKILILNLFYTTGNNFGVTYVNKAIKAFEFTYGKNRILNFVSVS
;
A
#
# COMPACT_ATOMS: atom_id res chain seq x y z
N MET A 1 9.19 10.38 -62.82
CA MET A 1 8.80 10.68 -61.43
C MET A 1 9.52 9.69 -60.53
N LYS A 2 10.23 10.13 -59.49
CA LYS A 2 10.95 9.21 -58.59
C LYS A 2 9.92 8.40 -57.82
N ASP A 3 9.83 7.10 -58.08
CA ASP A 3 8.94 6.21 -57.33
C ASP A 3 9.37 6.22 -55.86
N PHE A 4 8.53 6.82 -55.02
CA PHE A 4 8.74 6.79 -53.58
C PHE A 4 8.58 5.35 -53.12
N SER A 5 9.68 4.75 -52.66
CA SER A 5 9.66 3.39 -52.11
C SER A 5 8.62 3.31 -51.00
N ILE A 6 7.61 2.45 -51.16
CA ILE A 6 6.51 2.23 -50.20
C ILE A 6 7.04 2.02 -48.77
N LYS A 7 8.20 1.37 -48.63
CA LYS A 7 8.91 1.18 -47.36
C LYS A 7 9.19 2.49 -46.64
N LYS A 8 9.62 3.54 -47.36
CA LYS A 8 9.93 4.86 -46.77
C LYS A 8 8.68 5.58 -46.28
N ILE A 9 7.57 5.47 -47.01
CA ILE A 9 6.28 6.07 -46.63
C ILE A 9 5.74 5.39 -45.36
N LEU A 10 5.77 4.06 -45.30
CA LEU A 10 5.34 3.31 -44.11
C LEU A 10 6.16 3.67 -42.87
N ILE A 11 7.48 3.78 -43.00
CA ILE A 11 8.36 4.20 -41.90
C ILE A 11 7.99 5.60 -41.41
N LEU A 12 7.79 6.56 -42.32
CA LEU A 12 7.41 7.93 -41.98
C LEU A 12 6.07 7.99 -41.21
N VAL A 13 5.05 7.32 -41.73
CA VAL A 13 3.72 7.26 -41.10
C VAL A 13 3.80 6.61 -39.72
N THR A 14 4.56 5.53 -39.59
CA THR A 14 4.72 4.82 -38.31
C THR A 14 5.38 5.71 -37.27
N ILE A 15 6.47 6.41 -37.62
CA ILE A 15 7.18 7.31 -36.69
C ILE A 15 6.28 8.46 -36.21
N LEU A 16 5.40 8.97 -37.07
CA LEU A 16 4.50 10.06 -36.71
C LEU A 16 3.27 9.57 -35.91
N ALA A 17 2.66 8.46 -36.32
CA ALA A 17 1.39 8.01 -35.77
C ALA A 17 1.53 7.17 -34.49
N VAL A 18 2.55 6.32 -34.38
CA VAL A 18 2.69 5.38 -33.26
C VAL A 18 2.86 6.10 -31.91
N PRO A 19 3.70 7.13 -31.75
CA PRO A 19 3.85 7.81 -30.46
C PRO A 19 2.55 8.43 -29.95
N GLY A 20 1.79 9.09 -30.83
CA GLY A 20 0.50 9.70 -30.49
C GLY A 20 -0.56 8.65 -30.14
N PHE A 21 -0.61 7.55 -30.90
CA PHE A 21 -1.50 6.43 -30.62
C PHE A 21 -1.17 5.76 -29.28
N LEU A 22 0.10 5.53 -28.98
CA LEU A 22 0.54 4.97 -27.70
C LEU A 22 0.22 5.91 -26.53
N TYR A 23 0.43 7.22 -26.69
CA TYR A 23 0.04 8.20 -25.68
C TYR A 23 -1.46 8.17 -25.39
N TYR A 24 -2.28 8.15 -26.45
CA TYR A 24 -3.74 8.06 -26.32
C TYR A 24 -4.18 6.77 -25.62
N LEU A 25 -3.62 5.62 -26.02
CA LEU A 25 -3.92 4.34 -25.36
C LEU A 25 -3.51 4.36 -23.88
N LEU A 26 -2.36 4.93 -23.54
CA LEU A 26 -1.93 5.06 -22.15
C LEU A 26 -2.87 5.97 -21.35
N GLN A 27 -3.34 7.08 -21.92
CA GLN A 27 -4.22 8.00 -21.21
C GLN A 27 -5.64 7.44 -21.01
N ASP A 28 -6.22 6.80 -22.03
CA ASP A 28 -7.61 6.31 -21.99
C ASP A 28 -7.72 4.91 -21.36
N LYS A 29 -6.74 4.02 -21.63
CA LYS A 29 -6.75 2.63 -21.14
C LYS A 29 -5.85 2.41 -19.93
N GLY A 30 -4.91 3.31 -19.66
CA GLY A 30 -4.04 3.25 -18.48
C GLY A 30 -4.82 3.58 -17.20
N LYS A 31 -5.53 2.59 -16.66
CA LYS A 31 -6.09 2.68 -15.32
C LYS A 31 -5.02 2.31 -14.31
N ASN A 32 -4.63 3.25 -13.45
CA ASN A 32 -3.75 2.94 -12.33
C ASN A 32 -4.47 1.96 -11.39
N ARG A 33 -3.94 0.74 -11.23
CA ARG A 33 -4.52 -0.31 -10.38
C ARG A 33 -3.99 -0.30 -8.95
N TYR A 34 -3.30 0.76 -8.55
CA TYR A 34 -2.82 0.92 -7.18
C TYR A 34 -4.02 1.01 -6.22
N ARG A 35 -4.17 -0.01 -5.36
CA ARG A 35 -5.13 0.00 -4.26
C ARG A 35 -4.38 0.31 -2.97
N PRO A 36 -4.56 1.50 -2.39
CA PRO A 36 -3.98 1.79 -1.08
C PRO A 36 -4.62 0.90 -0.01
N LEU A 37 -3.89 0.71 1.10
CA LEU A 37 -4.46 0.06 2.27
C LEU A 37 -5.64 0.88 2.81
N PRO A 38 -6.71 0.22 3.31
CA PRO A 38 -7.81 0.92 3.94
C PRO A 38 -7.36 1.62 5.22
N PHE A 39 -7.86 2.84 5.45
CA PHE A 39 -7.69 3.56 6.71
C PHE A 39 -8.83 3.21 7.65
N PHE A 40 -8.49 2.76 8.86
CA PHE A 40 -9.42 2.44 9.93
C PHE A 40 -9.41 3.50 11.04
N GLY A 41 -10.49 3.56 11.81
CA GLY A 41 -10.67 4.50 12.91
C GLY A 41 -11.38 5.82 12.53
N PRO A 42 -11.55 6.73 13.50
CA PRO A 42 -12.19 8.02 13.30
C PRO A 42 -11.49 8.86 12.21
N LYS A 43 -12.29 9.62 11.46
CA LYS A 43 -11.83 10.53 10.41
C LYS A 43 -12.37 11.92 10.70
N VAL A 44 -11.50 12.92 10.68
CA VAL A 44 -11.86 14.31 10.93
C VAL A 44 -11.53 15.14 9.70
N VAL A 45 -12.45 16.03 9.30
CA VAL A 45 -12.22 16.95 8.19
C VAL A 45 -11.17 17.98 8.62
N ALA A 46 -10.08 18.09 7.87
CA ALA A 46 -9.05 19.07 8.11
C ALA A 46 -9.53 20.47 7.71
N LYS A 47 -8.89 21.51 8.27
CA LYS A 47 -9.08 22.90 7.81
C LYS A 47 -8.31 23.20 6.51
N THR A 48 -7.44 22.28 6.09
CA THR A 48 -6.63 22.39 4.86
C THR A 48 -7.33 21.75 3.68
N PHE A 49 -6.92 22.16 2.48
CA PHE A 49 -7.49 21.69 1.23
C PHE A 49 -6.37 21.48 0.21
N HIS A 50 -6.51 20.44 -0.63
CA HIS A 50 -5.71 20.29 -1.84
C HIS A 50 -6.57 20.62 -3.08
N SER A 51 -5.93 20.98 -4.19
CA SER A 51 -6.62 21.34 -5.44
C SER A 51 -6.46 20.24 -6.48
N VAL A 52 -7.57 19.73 -7.01
CA VAL A 52 -7.59 18.79 -8.13
C VAL A 52 -8.40 19.41 -9.26
N ARG A 53 -7.74 19.68 -10.39
CA ARG A 53 -8.37 20.33 -11.57
C ARG A 53 -9.10 21.63 -11.20
N GLY A 54 -8.50 22.44 -10.32
CA GLY A 54 -9.07 23.71 -9.87
C GLY A 54 -10.14 23.61 -8.79
N LYS A 55 -10.56 22.40 -8.39
CA LYS A 55 -11.51 22.19 -7.29
C LYS A 55 -10.77 21.97 -5.97
N LYS A 56 -11.13 22.73 -4.94
CA LYS A 56 -10.64 22.53 -3.57
C LYS A 56 -11.34 21.34 -2.92
N ILE A 57 -10.56 20.37 -2.46
CA ILE A 57 -11.03 19.17 -1.77
C ILE A 57 -10.49 19.23 -0.34
N PRO A 58 -11.34 19.15 0.70
CA PRO A 58 -10.88 19.17 2.08
C PRO A 58 -10.04 17.93 2.39
N ASP A 59 -8.96 18.12 3.15
CA ASP A 59 -8.13 17.00 3.58
C ASP A 59 -8.80 16.23 4.71
N THR A 60 -8.36 14.98 4.93
CA THR A 60 -8.85 14.13 6.02
C THR A 60 -7.72 13.83 6.98
N ILE A 61 -7.93 14.12 8.26
CA ILE A 61 -7.05 13.70 9.35
C ILE A 61 -7.48 12.29 9.77
N TYR A 62 -6.54 11.35 9.67
CA TYR A 62 -6.75 9.96 10.06
C TYR A 62 -6.28 9.71 11.49
N HIS A 63 -6.95 8.79 12.18
CA HIS A 63 -6.51 8.31 13.48
C HIS A 63 -5.09 7.73 13.41
N GLN A 64 -4.25 8.13 14.36
CA GLN A 64 -2.90 7.61 14.55
C GLN A 64 -2.80 6.96 15.92
N VAL A 65 -2.08 5.85 15.99
CA VAL A 65 -1.79 5.17 17.25
C VAL A 65 -0.78 6.03 18.02
N ALA A 66 -1.03 6.22 19.32
CA ALA A 66 -0.15 6.99 20.20
C ALA A 66 1.24 6.33 20.35
N ASP A 67 2.20 7.11 20.82
CA ASP A 67 3.52 6.56 21.18
C ASP A 67 3.40 5.56 22.33
N PHE A 68 4.27 4.56 22.35
CA PHE A 68 4.28 3.50 23.35
C PHE A 68 5.70 3.12 23.77
N LYS A 69 5.79 2.61 25.00
CA LYS A 69 6.99 1.99 25.55
C LYS A 69 6.57 0.70 26.23
N LEU A 70 6.87 -0.42 25.59
CA LEU A 70 6.56 -1.76 26.08
C LEU A 70 7.85 -2.56 26.22
N LEU A 71 7.75 -3.74 26.82
CA LEU A 71 8.82 -4.73 26.90
C LEU A 71 8.49 -5.91 26.00
N ASP A 72 9.49 -6.45 25.32
CA ASP A 72 9.36 -7.71 24.59
C ASP A 72 9.52 -8.93 25.51
N GLN A 73 9.46 -10.12 24.93
CA GLN A 73 9.62 -11.39 25.64
C GLN A 73 11.01 -11.62 26.24
N LYS A 74 12.01 -10.83 25.85
CA LYS A 74 13.37 -10.86 26.40
C LYS A 74 13.59 -9.77 27.45
N GLY A 75 12.59 -8.91 27.69
CA GLY A 75 12.70 -7.76 28.58
C GLY A 75 13.37 -6.55 27.93
N GLU A 76 13.51 -6.52 26.60
CA GLU A 76 14.05 -5.37 25.86
C GLU A 76 12.96 -4.32 25.62
N GLN A 77 13.33 -3.04 25.67
CA GLN A 77 12.39 -1.96 25.43
C GLN A 77 12.04 -1.83 23.94
N VAL A 78 10.75 -1.77 23.64
CA VAL A 78 10.20 -1.64 22.28
C VAL A 78 9.35 -0.37 22.18
N SER A 79 9.53 0.35 21.07
CA SER A 79 8.77 1.56 20.70
C SER A 79 8.58 1.62 19.17
N TRP A 80 7.97 2.69 18.66
CA TRP A 80 7.86 2.88 17.20
C TRP A 80 9.21 2.93 16.48
N ASP A 81 10.28 3.40 17.15
CA ASP A 81 11.62 3.43 16.57
C ASP A 81 12.17 2.04 16.26
N THR A 82 11.82 1.03 17.07
CA THR A 82 12.18 -0.38 16.85
C THR A 82 11.63 -0.90 15.51
N TYR A 83 10.52 -0.33 15.03
CA TYR A 83 9.81 -0.78 13.83
C TYR A 83 9.90 0.19 12.66
N LYS A 84 10.78 1.17 12.72
CA LYS A 84 10.92 2.21 11.70
C LYS A 84 11.17 1.62 10.31
N GLY A 85 10.35 2.03 9.34
CA GLY A 85 10.43 1.56 7.95
C GLY A 85 9.89 0.14 7.71
N LYS A 86 9.21 -0.47 8.70
CA LYS A 86 8.52 -1.75 8.56
C LYS A 86 7.01 -1.53 8.42
N ILE A 87 6.35 -2.48 7.76
CA ILE A 87 4.88 -2.59 7.77
C ILE A 87 4.51 -3.55 8.90
N LEU A 88 3.80 -3.04 9.89
CA LEU A 88 3.40 -3.82 11.06
C LEU A 88 2.06 -4.50 10.86
N ILE A 89 2.00 -5.79 11.14
CA ILE A 89 0.77 -6.55 11.26
C ILE A 89 0.62 -6.87 12.75
N LEU A 90 -0.29 -6.14 13.40
CA LEU A 90 -0.53 -6.24 14.84
C LEU A 90 -1.74 -7.12 15.13
N ASN A 91 -1.61 -8.02 16.09
CA ASN A 91 -2.71 -8.78 16.64
C ASN A 91 -2.72 -8.74 18.17
N LEU A 92 -3.90 -8.91 18.75
CA LEU A 92 -4.05 -9.15 20.18
C LEU A 92 -4.07 -10.67 20.41
N PHE A 93 -3.45 -11.14 21.49
CA PHE A 93 -3.45 -12.56 21.85
C PHE A 93 -3.55 -12.73 23.37
N TYR A 94 -3.80 -13.97 23.80
CA TYR A 94 -3.76 -14.37 25.20
C TYR A 94 -2.84 -15.57 25.32
N THR A 95 -2.04 -15.62 26.38
CA THR A 95 -1.13 -16.75 26.67
C THR A 95 -1.89 -17.96 27.23
N THR A 96 -3.04 -17.73 27.86
CA THR A 96 -3.86 -18.76 28.52
C THR A 96 -5.28 -18.78 27.97
N GLY A 97 -5.83 -19.98 27.85
CA GLY A 97 -7.24 -20.21 27.48
C GLY A 97 -7.39 -21.02 26.19
N ASN A 98 -8.38 -21.91 26.16
CA ASN A 98 -8.74 -22.70 24.98
C ASN A 98 -10.14 -22.29 24.50
N ASN A 99 -10.25 -21.03 24.06
CA ASN A 99 -11.48 -20.52 23.46
C ASN A 99 -11.29 -20.37 21.94
N PHE A 100 -12.41 -20.21 21.23
CA PHE A 100 -12.42 -20.04 19.79
C PHE A 100 -11.53 -18.89 19.30
N GLY A 101 -11.53 -17.77 20.02
CA GLY A 101 -10.75 -16.58 19.67
C GLY A 101 -9.25 -16.86 19.66
N VAL A 102 -8.72 -17.48 20.72
CA VAL A 102 -7.30 -17.85 20.83
C VAL A 102 -6.91 -18.84 19.73
N THR A 103 -7.71 -19.88 19.52
CA THR A 103 -7.45 -20.89 18.47
C THR A 103 -7.48 -20.28 17.07
N TYR A 104 -8.43 -19.38 16.81
CA TYR A 104 -8.56 -18.72 15.51
C TYR A 104 -7.39 -17.76 15.24
N VAL A 105 -7.02 -16.90 16.20
CA VAL A 105 -5.89 -15.98 16.06
C VAL A 105 -4.59 -16.75 15.82
N ASN A 106 -4.31 -17.79 16.59
CA ASN A 106 -3.12 -18.62 16.42
C ASN A 106 -3.06 -19.27 15.02
N LYS A 107 -4.21 -19.76 14.52
CA LYS A 107 -4.30 -20.32 13.17
C LYS A 107 -4.06 -19.26 12.09
N ALA A 108 -4.64 -18.07 12.25
CA ALA A 108 -4.49 -16.97 11.29
C ALA A 108 -3.04 -16.47 11.24
N ILE A 109 -2.41 -16.23 12.39
CA ILE A 109 -1.01 -15.79 12.45
C ILE A 109 -0.07 -16.84 11.85
N LYS A 110 -0.30 -18.13 12.11
CA LYS A 110 0.47 -19.20 11.47
C LYS A 110 0.35 -19.18 9.94
N ALA A 111 -0.83 -18.90 9.40
CA ALA A 111 -1.02 -18.80 7.96
C ALA A 111 -0.30 -17.57 7.37
N PHE A 112 -0.30 -16.44 8.09
CA PHE A 112 0.42 -15.25 7.67
C PHE A 112 1.94 -15.43 7.72
N GLU A 113 2.46 -16.04 8.79
CA GLU A 113 3.89 -16.36 8.91
C GLU A 113 4.32 -17.31 7.79
N PHE A 114 3.55 -18.36 7.51
CA PHE A 114 3.85 -19.28 6.43
C PHE A 114 3.92 -18.57 5.06
N THR A 115 3.01 -17.63 4.82
CA THR A 115 2.91 -16.93 3.53
C THR A 115 3.96 -15.81 3.38
N TYR A 116 4.22 -15.08 4.47
CA TYR A 116 4.94 -13.80 4.41
C TYR A 116 6.15 -13.73 5.34
N GLY A 117 6.49 -14.77 6.10
CA GLY A 117 7.58 -14.77 7.07
C GLY A 117 8.97 -14.51 6.47
N LYS A 118 9.13 -14.72 5.15
CA LYS A 118 10.36 -14.38 4.42
C LYS A 118 10.42 -12.91 3.96
N ASN A 119 9.35 -12.14 4.12
CA ASN A 119 9.29 -10.74 3.72
C ASN A 119 10.01 -9.86 4.74
N ARG A 120 11.08 -9.18 4.32
CA ARG A 120 11.91 -8.34 5.20
C ARG A 120 11.26 -7.01 5.60
N ILE A 121 10.19 -6.59 4.93
CA ILE A 121 9.49 -5.33 5.20
C ILE A 121 8.35 -5.55 6.19
N LEU A 122 7.68 -6.70 6.13
CA LEU A 122 6.59 -7.05 7.04
C LEU A 122 7.16 -7.48 8.40
N ASN A 123 6.50 -7.04 9.47
CA ASN A 123 6.82 -7.45 10.82
C ASN A 123 5.53 -7.80 11.57
N PHE A 124 5.49 -9.00 12.16
CA PHE A 124 4.34 -9.52 12.90
C PHE A 124 4.54 -9.25 14.38
N VAL A 125 3.61 -8.53 14.99
CA VAL A 125 3.68 -8.15 16.41
C VAL A 125 2.41 -8.56 17.11
N SER A 126 2.56 -9.32 18.19
CA SER A 126 1.44 -9.76 19.02
C SER A 126 1.51 -9.06 20.37
N VAL A 127 0.41 -8.45 20.79
CA VAL A 127 0.28 -7.75 22.08
C VAL A 127 -0.66 -8.55 22.98
N SER A 128 -0.23 -8.84 24.21
CA SER A 128 -1.04 -9.52 25.24
C SER A 128 -1.76 -8.53 26.13
#